data_AF-A0A933UJQ4-F1
#
_entry.id   AF-A0A933UJQ4-F1
#
_cell.length_a   1.000
_cell.length_b   1.000
_cell.length_c   1.000
_cell.angle_alpha   90.00
_cell.angle_beta   90.00
_cell.angle_gamma   90.00
#
_symmetry.space_group_name_H-M   'P 1'
#
loop_
_entity.id
_entity.type
_entity.pdbx_description
1 polymer ?
#
loop_
_entity_poly.entity_id
_entity_poly.type
_entity_poly.pdbx_seq_one_letter_code
_entity_poly.pdbx_strand_id
1 'polypeptide(L)'
;MQEYFDDIVPHPDGVDPQEDLIHERAYVVRAYRKNATTLVLRGAVRDQKPPGLYVPTDPDPLTVHHMIVDLEIAVPSLEIIGANAALETHPHAACPRIEDHYQHLIGLSIARGFTHKVRELFGGPRGCTHTTALLQAMAPVAIQSMWSFRVKAAREGQDAGPGGPDFSSPESRRQAMAMNLNTCHIWAEDGDQVRSIMAGEPMEVPVWIVKRYTQLGLDPSSWRNSD
;
A
#
# COMPACT_ATOMS: atom_id res chain seq x y z
N MET A 1 12.93 18.56 -12.25
CA MET A 1 12.52 17.14 -12.33
C MET A 1 12.92 16.46 -11.03
N GLN A 2 12.07 15.59 -10.50
CA GLN A 2 12.39 14.80 -9.31
C GLN A 2 12.88 13.44 -9.79
N GLU A 3 14.21 13.27 -9.89
CA GLU A 3 14.86 12.09 -10.50
C GLU A 3 14.30 10.74 -10.02
N TYR A 4 13.79 10.67 -8.79
CA TYR A 4 13.18 9.46 -8.23
C TYR A 4 11.86 9.06 -8.91
N PHE A 5 11.04 10.02 -9.36
CA PHE A 5 9.77 9.71 -10.02
C PHE A 5 9.95 9.31 -11.48
N ASP A 6 10.97 9.85 -12.15
CA ASP A 6 11.24 9.57 -13.56
C ASP A 6 11.71 8.11 -13.78
N ASP A 7 12.40 7.50 -12.81
CA ASP A 7 12.75 6.06 -12.82
C ASP A 7 11.52 5.16 -12.62
N ILE A 8 10.51 5.65 -11.91
CA ILE A 8 9.26 4.90 -11.66
C ILE A 8 8.29 5.05 -12.84
N VAL A 9 8.19 6.25 -13.42
CA VAL A 9 7.28 6.59 -14.51
C VAL A 9 8.03 7.41 -15.57
N PRO A 10 8.73 6.76 -16.50
CA PRO A 10 9.51 7.47 -17.52
C PRO A 10 8.59 8.26 -18.45
N HIS A 11 9.08 9.39 -18.96
CA HIS A 11 8.38 10.19 -19.94
C HIS A 11 8.20 9.42 -21.27
N PRO A 12 7.06 9.57 -21.96
CA PRO A 12 6.83 8.92 -23.24
C PRO A 12 7.72 9.50 -24.34
N ASP A 13 8.09 8.68 -25.31
CA ASP A 13 8.86 9.11 -26.47
C ASP A 13 8.15 10.24 -27.24
N GLY A 14 8.90 11.28 -27.63
CA GLY A 14 8.40 12.38 -28.44
C GLY A 14 7.62 13.46 -27.68
N VAL A 15 7.60 13.42 -26.35
CA VAL A 15 7.07 14.47 -25.48
C VAL A 15 8.23 15.16 -24.75
N ASP A 16 8.28 16.49 -24.77
CA ASP A 16 9.28 17.25 -24.02
C ASP A 16 8.73 17.55 -22.61
N PRO A 17 9.23 16.93 -21.54
CA PRO A 17 8.70 17.16 -20.20
C PRO A 17 8.90 18.60 -19.69
N GLN A 18 9.80 19.39 -20.29
CA GLN A 18 9.98 20.79 -19.91
C GLN A 18 8.86 21.69 -20.47
N GLU A 19 8.32 21.32 -21.65
CA GLU A 19 7.32 22.12 -22.36
C GLU A 19 5.89 21.55 -22.23
N ASP A 20 5.77 20.23 -22.23
CA ASP A 20 4.49 19.53 -22.39
C ASP A 20 3.92 18.95 -21.09
N LEU A 21 4.73 18.76 -20.04
CA LEU A 21 4.23 18.27 -18.75
C LEU A 21 3.33 19.34 -18.13
N ILE A 22 2.10 18.98 -17.71
CA ILE A 22 1.15 19.96 -17.14
C ILE A 22 0.74 19.63 -15.70
N HIS A 23 0.99 18.41 -15.26
CA HIS A 23 0.59 17.92 -13.95
C HIS A 23 1.29 16.61 -13.63
N GLU A 24 1.77 16.50 -12.40
CA GLU A 24 2.31 15.25 -11.87
C GLU A 24 1.63 14.95 -10.54
N ARG A 25 1.25 13.69 -10.33
CA ARG A 25 0.71 13.20 -9.06
C ARG A 25 1.53 12.02 -8.58
N ALA A 26 1.99 12.10 -7.34
CA ALA A 26 2.64 11.02 -6.65
C ALA A 26 1.78 10.50 -5.50
N TYR A 27 1.74 9.18 -5.34
CA TYR A 27 1.29 8.51 -4.13
C TYR A 27 2.46 7.78 -3.49
N VAL A 28 2.67 7.98 -2.18
CA VAL A 28 3.66 7.24 -1.41
C VAL A 28 2.96 6.65 -0.20
N VAL A 29 3.03 5.33 -0.04
CA VAL A 29 2.47 4.64 1.12
C VAL A 29 3.57 3.83 1.78
N ARG A 30 3.72 4.01 3.10
CA ARG A 30 4.69 3.30 3.92
C ARG A 30 3.98 2.49 4.98
N ALA A 31 4.50 1.29 5.24
CA ALA A 31 3.99 0.37 6.25
C ALA A 31 5.07 0.13 7.31
N TYR A 32 4.68 0.24 8.58
CA TYR A 32 5.57 0.08 9.73
C TYR A 32 4.97 -0.92 10.71
N ARG A 33 5.79 -1.86 11.17
CA ARG A 33 5.47 -2.66 12.37
C ARG A 33 5.77 -1.82 13.60
N LYS A 34 4.72 -1.31 14.28
CA LYS A 34 4.87 -0.51 15.51
C LYS A 34 5.16 -1.42 16.71
N ASN A 35 4.47 -2.54 16.79
CA ASN A 35 4.65 -3.59 17.82
C ASN A 35 4.03 -4.91 17.31
N ALA A 36 3.85 -5.90 18.19
CA ALA A 36 3.29 -7.22 17.84
C ALA A 36 1.86 -7.18 17.31
N THR A 37 1.06 -6.18 17.69
CA THR A 37 -0.39 -6.13 17.43
C THR A 37 -0.81 -4.88 16.64
N THR A 38 0.13 -4.06 16.20
CA THR A 38 -0.17 -2.79 15.51
C THR A 38 0.69 -2.58 14.27
N LEU A 39 0.01 -2.50 13.12
CA LEU A 39 0.54 -2.01 11.85
C LEU A 39 0.23 -0.51 11.73
N VAL A 40 1.21 0.29 11.34
CA VAL A 40 1.01 1.70 11.01
C VAL A 40 1.19 1.90 9.51
N LEU A 41 0.21 2.51 8.86
CA LEU A 41 0.34 3.01 7.49
C LEU A 41 0.42 4.54 7.50
N ARG A 42 1.35 5.08 6.72
CA ARG A 42 1.36 6.50 6.34
C ARG A 42 1.29 6.61 4.83
N GLY A 43 0.18 7.14 4.33
CA GLY A 43 -0.01 7.49 2.93
C GLY A 43 0.18 8.99 2.72
N ALA A 44 0.74 9.38 1.59
CA ALA A 44 0.76 10.76 1.13
C ALA A 44 0.40 10.83 -0.35
N VAL A 45 -0.35 11.86 -0.72
CA VAL A 45 -0.58 12.25 -2.11
C VAL A 45 -0.06 13.67 -2.31
N ARG A 46 0.68 13.88 -3.40
CA ARG A 46 1.17 15.20 -3.79
C ARG A 46 0.90 15.45 -5.27
N ASP A 47 0.30 16.59 -5.54
CA ASP A 47 0.13 17.12 -6.89
C ASP A 47 1.08 18.28 -7.12
N GLN A 48 1.80 18.22 -8.23
CA GLN A 48 2.73 19.24 -8.66
C GLN A 48 2.35 19.80 -10.03
N LYS A 49 2.66 21.07 -10.21
CA LYS A 49 2.62 21.80 -11.46
C LYS A 49 4.05 22.19 -11.81
N PRO A 50 4.45 22.07 -13.09
CA PRO A 50 5.80 22.46 -13.49
C PRO A 50 6.02 23.98 -13.31
N PRO A 51 7.28 24.42 -13.29
CA PRO A 51 7.63 25.84 -13.38
C PRO A 51 6.93 26.56 -14.53
N GLY A 52 6.72 27.88 -14.39
CA GLY A 52 6.19 28.72 -15.47
C GLY A 52 4.70 28.55 -15.80
N LEU A 53 4.05 27.44 -15.46
CA LEU A 53 2.71 27.11 -15.95
C LEU A 53 1.62 28.10 -15.51
N TYR A 54 1.62 28.50 -14.24
CA TYR A 54 0.65 29.45 -13.70
C TYR A 54 1.22 30.87 -13.57
N VAL A 55 2.53 30.98 -13.37
CA VAL A 55 3.25 32.25 -13.27
C VAL A 55 4.45 32.12 -14.21
N PRO A 56 4.42 32.76 -15.40
CA PRO A 56 5.45 32.56 -16.44
C PRO A 56 6.90 32.81 -16.00
N THR A 57 7.10 33.62 -14.97
CA THR A 57 8.42 33.96 -14.43
C THR A 57 8.84 33.11 -13.24
N ASP A 58 7.98 32.20 -12.76
CA ASP A 58 8.27 31.35 -11.62
C ASP A 58 9.14 30.16 -12.06
N PRO A 59 10.40 30.07 -11.60
CA PRO A 59 11.30 28.99 -11.98
C PRO A 59 11.03 27.70 -11.19
N ASP A 60 10.18 27.74 -10.16
CA ASP A 60 9.95 26.64 -9.25
C ASP A 60 8.62 25.92 -9.53
N PRO A 61 8.54 24.60 -9.28
CA PRO A 61 7.29 23.88 -9.37
C PRO A 61 6.34 24.28 -8.23
N LEU A 62 5.03 24.25 -8.51
CA LEU A 62 4.01 24.54 -7.50
C LEU A 62 3.38 23.25 -6.97
N THR A 63 3.45 23.05 -5.66
CA THR A 63 2.62 22.04 -4.99
C THR A 63 1.21 22.60 -4.83
N VAL A 64 0.22 21.94 -5.42
CA VAL A 64 -1.19 22.38 -5.36
C VAL A 64 -2.03 21.55 -4.39
N HIS A 65 -1.65 20.30 -4.21
CA HIS A 65 -2.24 19.41 -3.23
C HIS A 65 -1.13 18.65 -2.50
N HIS A 66 -1.21 18.60 -1.18
CA HIS A 66 -0.38 17.72 -0.37
C HIS A 66 -1.23 17.25 0.80
N MET A 67 -1.54 15.96 0.84
CA MET A 67 -2.31 15.36 1.92
C MET A 67 -1.61 14.14 2.47
N ILE A 68 -1.70 13.96 3.77
CA ILE A 68 -1.13 12.85 4.51
C ILE A 68 -2.26 12.15 5.25
N VAL A 69 -2.28 10.82 5.19
CA VAL A 69 -3.22 9.98 5.94
C VAL A 69 -2.42 8.96 6.74
N ASP A 70 -2.60 8.97 8.06
CA ASP A 70 -2.06 8.00 8.98
C ASP A 70 -3.15 7.04 9.44
N LEU A 71 -2.87 5.74 9.42
CA LEU A 71 -3.74 4.70 9.94
C LEU A 71 -2.97 3.83 10.92
N GLU A 72 -3.53 3.61 12.11
CA GLU A 72 -3.14 2.54 13.01
C GLU A 72 -4.11 1.37 12.85
N ILE A 73 -3.59 0.17 12.59
CA ILE A 73 -4.36 -1.02 12.24
C ILE A 73 -4.02 -2.13 13.24
N ALA A 74 -5.05 -2.68 13.87
CA ALA A 74 -4.94 -3.82 14.76
C ALA A 74 -4.60 -5.09 13.95
N VAL A 75 -3.65 -5.87 14.47
CA VAL A 75 -3.27 -7.18 13.93
C VAL A 75 -3.67 -8.24 14.96
N PRO A 76 -4.39 -9.31 14.57
CA PRO A 76 -4.65 -9.75 13.19
C PRO A 76 -5.99 -9.31 12.58
N SER A 77 -6.83 -8.55 13.30
CA SER A 77 -8.19 -8.22 12.83
C SER A 77 -8.26 -7.31 11.62
N LEU A 78 -7.18 -6.57 11.34
CA LEU A 78 -7.10 -5.54 10.31
C LEU A 78 -8.12 -4.40 10.49
N GLU A 79 -8.57 -4.21 11.73
CA GLU A 79 -9.43 -3.09 12.11
C GLU A 79 -8.59 -1.81 12.27
N ILE A 80 -9.08 -0.70 11.74
CA ILE A 80 -8.48 0.62 11.93
C ILE A 80 -8.81 1.10 13.34
N ILE A 81 -7.79 1.21 14.19
CA ILE A 81 -7.90 1.65 15.59
C ILE A 81 -7.48 3.11 15.78
N GLY A 82 -6.88 3.72 14.76
CA GLY A 82 -6.54 5.14 14.73
C GLY A 82 -6.49 5.64 13.30
N ALA A 83 -6.97 6.85 13.06
CA ALA A 83 -6.90 7.51 11.77
C ALA A 83 -6.58 8.99 11.97
N ASN A 84 -5.78 9.57 11.09
CA ASN A 84 -5.55 11.01 11.03
C ASN A 84 -5.35 11.43 9.58
N ALA A 85 -5.94 12.56 9.18
CA ALA A 85 -5.73 13.14 7.86
C ALA A 85 -5.27 14.59 8.03
N ALA A 86 -4.26 15.00 7.28
CA ALA A 86 -3.77 16.37 7.22
C ALA A 86 -3.73 16.83 5.76
N LEU A 87 -4.29 18.01 5.49
CA LEU A 87 -4.23 18.69 4.21
C LEU A 87 -3.18 19.81 4.33
N GLU A 88 -1.92 19.47 4.11
CA GLU A 88 -0.75 20.35 4.23
C GLU A 88 -0.70 21.45 3.16
N THR A 89 -1.19 21.14 1.96
CA THR A 89 -1.25 22.11 0.85
C THR A 89 -2.55 21.89 0.09
N HIS A 90 -3.30 22.97 -0.12
CA HIS A 90 -4.64 22.92 -0.68
C HIS A 90 -5.01 24.24 -1.39
N PRO A 91 -5.82 24.19 -2.45
CA PRO A 91 -6.16 25.37 -3.24
C PRO A 91 -7.21 26.29 -2.59
N HIS A 92 -7.96 25.79 -1.61
CA HIS A 92 -9.02 26.57 -0.94
C HIS A 92 -8.82 26.59 0.58
N ALA A 93 -8.93 27.75 1.20
CA ALA A 93 -8.73 27.92 2.64
C ALA A 93 -9.67 27.09 3.52
N ALA A 94 -10.82 26.67 2.98
CA ALA A 94 -11.79 25.83 3.70
C ALA A 94 -11.51 24.33 3.60
N CYS A 95 -10.56 23.89 2.76
CA CYS A 95 -10.27 22.46 2.56
C CYS A 95 -9.95 21.71 3.87
N PRO A 96 -9.12 22.21 4.81
CA PRO A 96 -8.79 21.50 6.04
C PRO A 96 -9.98 21.20 6.97
N ARG A 97 -11.13 21.87 6.79
CA ARG A 97 -12.33 21.64 7.64
C ARG A 97 -12.88 20.21 7.58
N ILE A 98 -12.42 19.40 6.63
CA ILE A 98 -12.83 18.01 6.46
C ILE A 98 -11.88 17.01 7.15
N GLU A 99 -10.75 17.45 7.71
CA GLU A 99 -9.74 16.55 8.31
C GLU A 99 -10.33 15.63 9.38
N ASP A 100 -11.07 16.20 10.33
CA ASP A 100 -11.74 15.43 11.39
C ASP A 100 -12.79 14.45 10.86
N HIS A 101 -13.32 14.67 9.65
CA HIS A 101 -14.27 13.75 9.04
C HIS A 101 -13.65 12.36 8.77
N TYR A 102 -12.33 12.28 8.58
CA TYR A 102 -11.64 11.01 8.36
C TYR A 102 -11.53 10.13 9.61
N GLN A 103 -11.90 10.61 10.80
CA GLN A 103 -12.04 9.77 11.99
C GLN A 103 -13.10 8.66 11.82
N HIS A 104 -14.05 8.82 10.88
CA HIS A 104 -15.04 7.77 10.54
C HIS A 104 -14.42 6.51 9.92
N LEU A 105 -13.11 6.51 9.66
CA LEU A 105 -12.36 5.30 9.29
C LEU A 105 -12.16 4.35 10.48
N ILE A 106 -12.14 4.87 11.72
CA ILE A 106 -11.94 4.07 12.93
C ILE A 106 -13.09 3.06 13.08
N GLY A 107 -12.75 1.82 13.38
CA GLY A 107 -13.68 0.69 13.48
C GLY A 107 -13.96 -0.01 12.15
N LEU A 108 -13.51 0.54 11.01
CA LEU A 108 -13.57 -0.17 9.73
C LEU A 108 -12.43 -1.19 9.62
N SER A 109 -12.71 -2.33 8.99
CA SER A 109 -11.65 -3.24 8.54
C SER A 109 -11.04 -2.72 7.22
N ILE A 110 -9.70 -2.65 7.14
CA ILE A 110 -8.97 -2.28 5.91
C ILE A 110 -8.90 -3.44 4.89
N ALA A 111 -9.53 -4.58 5.20
CA ALA A 111 -9.59 -5.75 4.34
C ALA A 111 -10.74 -5.66 3.31
N ARG A 112 -11.27 -6.83 2.90
CA ARG A 112 -12.32 -6.96 1.90
C ARG A 112 -13.51 -6.04 2.22
N GLY A 113 -13.93 -5.24 1.25
CA GLY A 113 -15.04 -4.30 1.38
C GLY A 113 -14.64 -2.86 1.76
N PHE A 114 -13.38 -2.63 2.15
CA PHE A 114 -12.90 -1.30 2.56
C PHE A 114 -13.12 -0.23 1.48
N THR A 115 -12.75 -0.49 0.22
CA THR A 115 -12.93 0.45 -0.89
C THR A 115 -14.39 0.87 -1.09
N HIS A 116 -15.34 -0.04 -0.88
CA HIS A 116 -16.77 0.29 -0.95
C HIS A 116 -17.15 1.24 0.19
N LYS A 117 -16.71 0.94 1.42
CA LYS A 117 -16.96 1.80 2.59
C LYS A 117 -16.32 3.18 2.46
N VAL A 118 -15.11 3.26 1.93
CA VAL A 118 -14.45 4.55 1.62
C VAL A 118 -15.28 5.37 0.63
N ARG A 119 -15.85 4.77 -0.41
CA ARG A 119 -16.72 5.46 -1.38
C ARG A 119 -18.07 5.86 -0.78
N GLU A 120 -18.63 5.02 0.09
CA GLU A 120 -19.86 5.32 0.82
C GLU A 120 -19.68 6.55 1.71
N LEU A 121 -18.62 6.58 2.52
CA LEU A 121 -18.34 7.67 3.46
C LEU A 121 -17.83 8.94 2.76
N PHE A 122 -16.82 8.80 1.90
CA PHE A 122 -16.02 9.93 1.41
C PHE A 122 -16.13 10.15 -0.11
N GLY A 123 -17.12 9.54 -0.76
CA GLY A 123 -17.37 9.70 -2.19
C GLY A 123 -18.01 11.05 -2.52
N GLY A 124 -17.55 11.66 -3.62
CA GLY A 124 -18.10 12.93 -4.11
C GLY A 124 -17.93 14.07 -3.10
N PRO A 125 -18.97 14.87 -2.80
CA PRO A 125 -18.84 16.05 -1.95
C PRO A 125 -18.62 15.75 -0.46
N ARG A 126 -18.65 14.48 -0.05
CA ARG A 126 -18.43 14.06 1.34
C ARG A 126 -16.95 13.88 1.70
N GLY A 127 -16.06 13.98 0.73
CA GLY A 127 -14.62 13.80 0.93
C GLY A 127 -13.81 14.65 -0.03
N CYS A 128 -12.50 14.69 0.17
CA CYS A 128 -11.57 15.17 -0.84
C CYS A 128 -11.24 14.02 -1.80
N THR A 129 -11.36 14.25 -3.10
CA THR A 129 -11.03 13.25 -4.14
C THR A 129 -9.62 12.67 -3.95
N HIS A 130 -8.65 13.49 -3.52
CA HIS A 130 -7.26 13.11 -3.33
C HIS A 130 -7.07 12.08 -2.22
N THR A 131 -7.61 12.35 -1.02
CA THR A 131 -7.55 11.42 0.13
C THR A 131 -8.42 10.19 -0.11
N THR A 132 -9.57 10.31 -0.76
CA THR A 132 -10.42 9.17 -1.14
C THR A 132 -9.69 8.22 -2.11
N ALA A 133 -8.95 8.75 -3.08
CA ALA A 133 -8.10 7.94 -3.96
C ALA A 133 -6.89 7.35 -3.22
N LEU A 134 -6.23 8.14 -2.36
CA LEU A 134 -5.13 7.67 -1.53
C LEU A 134 -5.53 6.49 -0.63
N LEU A 135 -6.69 6.57 0.03
CA LEU A 135 -7.22 5.47 0.87
C LEU A 135 -7.39 4.17 0.07
N GLN A 136 -7.88 4.27 -1.18
CA GLN A 136 -7.98 3.11 -2.07
C GLN A 136 -6.60 2.53 -2.42
N ALA A 137 -5.58 3.37 -2.59
CA ALA A 137 -4.20 2.95 -2.83
C ALA A 137 -3.52 2.37 -1.57
N MET A 138 -3.91 2.81 -0.37
CA MET A 138 -3.35 2.32 0.90
C MET A 138 -3.83 0.90 1.26
N ALA A 139 -5.06 0.53 0.90
CA ALA A 139 -5.65 -0.76 1.25
C ALA A 139 -4.81 -1.98 0.79
N PRO A 140 -4.38 -2.11 -0.49
CA PRO A 140 -3.54 -3.24 -0.90
C PRO A 140 -2.18 -3.27 -0.18
N VAL A 141 -1.62 -2.10 0.18
CA VAL A 141 -0.35 -2.03 0.92
C VAL A 141 -0.49 -2.63 2.31
N ALA A 142 -1.60 -2.36 3.02
CA ALA A 142 -1.89 -3.01 4.29
C ALA A 142 -1.84 -4.54 4.16
N ILE A 143 -2.60 -5.09 3.22
CA ILE A 143 -2.73 -6.54 3.04
C ILE A 143 -1.38 -7.18 2.65
N GLN A 144 -0.67 -6.60 1.69
CA GLN A 144 0.59 -7.15 1.20
C GLN A 144 1.71 -7.04 2.25
N SER A 145 1.72 -5.97 3.05
CA SER A 145 2.75 -5.76 4.08
C SER A 145 2.69 -6.77 5.23
N MET A 146 1.57 -7.50 5.40
CA MET A 146 1.41 -8.48 6.47
C MET A 146 2.37 -9.65 6.38
N TRP A 147 2.81 -10.02 5.18
CA TRP A 147 3.89 -11.00 5.00
C TRP A 147 5.19 -10.48 5.61
N SER A 148 5.57 -9.25 5.29
CA SER A 148 6.76 -8.59 5.85
C SER A 148 6.63 -8.37 7.36
N PHE A 149 5.43 -8.05 7.87
CA PHE A 149 5.14 -7.91 9.29
C PHE A 149 5.48 -9.19 10.06
N ARG A 150 5.04 -10.35 9.54
CA ARG A 150 5.31 -11.67 10.13
C ARG A 150 6.78 -12.06 10.04
N VAL A 151 7.43 -11.83 8.89
CA VAL A 151 8.88 -12.09 8.72
C VAL A 151 9.70 -11.28 9.73
N LYS A 152 9.37 -10.00 9.92
CA LYS A 152 10.05 -9.14 10.90
C LYS A 152 9.81 -9.63 12.34
N ALA A 153 8.58 -10.01 12.68
CA ALA A 153 8.25 -10.55 14.00
C ALA A 153 9.05 -11.81 14.33
N ALA A 154 9.15 -12.75 13.39
CA ALA A 154 9.92 -13.99 13.55
C ALA A 154 11.40 -13.73 13.81
N ARG A 155 12.02 -12.80 13.06
CA ARG A 155 13.43 -12.40 13.25
C ARG A 155 13.71 -11.74 14.60
N GLU A 156 12.71 -11.10 15.19
CA GLU A 156 12.81 -10.44 16.50
C GLU A 156 12.54 -11.39 17.68
N GLY A 157 12.38 -12.71 17.42
CA GLY A 157 12.08 -13.71 18.44
C GLY A 157 10.74 -13.49 19.14
N GLN A 158 9.87 -12.67 18.55
CA GLN A 158 8.54 -12.39 19.09
C GLN A 158 7.57 -13.43 18.55
N ASP A 159 6.67 -13.90 19.42
CA ASP A 159 5.59 -14.79 19.04
C ASP A 159 4.70 -14.07 18.01
N ALA A 160 4.92 -14.40 16.74
CA ALA A 160 4.21 -13.83 15.59
C ALA A 160 2.86 -14.52 15.35
N GLY A 161 2.45 -15.39 16.28
CA GLY A 161 1.66 -16.59 15.97
C GLY A 161 2.56 -17.70 15.41
N PRO A 162 1.98 -18.80 14.89
CA PRO A 162 2.77 -19.89 14.28
C PRO A 162 3.77 -19.30 13.28
N GLY A 163 5.02 -19.82 13.29
CA GLY A 163 6.08 -19.36 12.40
C GLY A 163 5.64 -19.42 10.95
N GLY A 164 5.54 -18.25 10.30
CA GLY A 164 4.98 -18.16 8.96
C GLY A 164 3.54 -18.71 8.85
N PRO A 165 2.92 -18.65 7.68
CA PRO A 165 1.65 -19.34 7.49
C PRO A 165 1.87 -20.86 7.56
N ASP A 166 1.09 -21.56 8.39
CA ASP A 166 1.11 -23.02 8.47
C ASP A 166 0.40 -23.62 7.24
N PHE A 167 1.15 -24.35 6.41
CA PHE A 167 0.60 -25.05 5.24
C PHE A 167 0.54 -26.58 5.42
N SER A 168 0.67 -27.08 6.66
CA SER A 168 0.72 -28.51 6.96
C SER A 168 -0.61 -29.24 6.77
N SER A 169 -1.75 -28.56 6.95
CA SER A 169 -3.09 -29.15 6.88
C SER A 169 -4.03 -28.39 5.93
N PRO A 170 -5.11 -29.01 5.42
CA PRO A 170 -6.11 -28.32 4.60
C PRO A 170 -6.77 -27.12 5.30
N GLU A 171 -6.92 -27.18 6.62
CA GLU A 171 -7.49 -26.08 7.41
C GLU A 171 -6.47 -24.94 7.53
N SER A 172 -5.22 -25.25 7.89
CA SER A 172 -4.17 -24.25 8.05
C SER A 172 -3.84 -23.56 6.73
N ARG A 173 -3.86 -24.28 5.59
CA ARG A 173 -3.75 -23.71 4.23
C ARG A 173 -4.85 -22.68 3.95
N ARG A 174 -6.10 -23.00 4.27
CA ARG A 174 -7.22 -22.05 4.09
C ARG A 174 -7.01 -20.79 4.91
N GLN A 175 -6.60 -20.93 6.17
CA GLN A 175 -6.30 -19.80 7.05
C GLN A 175 -5.12 -18.97 6.54
N ALA A 176 -4.06 -19.62 6.07
CA ALA A 176 -2.88 -18.98 5.50
C ALA A 176 -3.19 -18.11 4.28
N MET A 177 -4.12 -18.56 3.43
CA MET A 177 -4.53 -17.83 2.22
C MET A 177 -5.63 -16.79 2.46
N ALA A 178 -6.36 -16.88 3.57
CA ALA A 178 -7.61 -16.14 3.80
C ALA A 178 -7.51 -14.63 3.51
N MET A 179 -6.39 -14.01 3.87
CA MET A 179 -6.16 -12.58 3.66
C MET A 179 -5.87 -12.20 2.20
N ASN A 180 -5.31 -13.10 1.42
CA ASN A 180 -4.95 -12.86 0.03
C ASN A 180 -6.05 -13.30 -0.95
N LEU A 181 -6.98 -14.16 -0.54
CA LEU A 181 -8.07 -14.65 -1.41
C LEU A 181 -8.88 -13.49 -2.03
N ASN A 182 -9.03 -13.57 -3.36
CA ASN A 182 -9.70 -12.60 -4.22
C ASN A 182 -9.09 -11.19 -4.14
N THR A 183 -7.79 -11.07 -3.86
CA THR A 183 -7.08 -9.78 -3.87
C THR A 183 -6.37 -9.48 -5.19
N CYS A 184 -6.06 -10.49 -6.00
CA CYS A 184 -5.55 -10.35 -7.36
C CYS A 184 -5.84 -11.60 -8.19
N HIS A 185 -5.49 -11.59 -9.48
CA HIS A 185 -5.74 -12.71 -10.40
C HIS A 185 -5.05 -14.02 -9.97
N ILE A 186 -3.85 -13.95 -9.38
CA ILE A 186 -3.15 -15.13 -8.84
C ILE A 186 -3.91 -15.71 -7.64
N TRP A 187 -4.50 -14.85 -6.81
CA TRP A 187 -5.22 -15.25 -5.60
C TRP A 187 -6.73 -15.40 -5.80
N ALA A 188 -7.19 -15.57 -7.04
CA ALA A 188 -8.58 -15.92 -7.30
C ALA A 188 -8.92 -17.24 -6.59
N GLU A 189 -10.09 -17.31 -5.96
CA GLU A 189 -10.52 -18.49 -5.20
C GLU A 189 -10.56 -19.77 -6.04
N ASP A 190 -10.83 -19.62 -7.33
CA ASP A 190 -10.82 -20.65 -8.36
C ASP A 190 -9.57 -20.60 -9.24
N GLY A 191 -8.50 -19.95 -8.79
CA GLY A 191 -7.22 -19.85 -9.51
C GLY A 191 -6.29 -21.05 -9.29
N ASP A 192 -5.31 -21.21 -10.18
CA ASP A 192 -4.34 -22.31 -10.12
C ASP A 192 -3.52 -22.29 -8.82
N GLN A 193 -3.07 -21.11 -8.38
CA GLN A 193 -2.31 -20.97 -7.13
C GLN A 193 -3.07 -21.52 -5.92
N VAL A 194 -4.37 -21.20 -5.81
CA VAL A 194 -5.21 -21.65 -4.70
C VAL A 194 -5.41 -23.17 -4.79
N ARG A 195 -5.65 -23.71 -5.99
CA ARG A 195 -5.73 -25.16 -6.21
C ARG A 195 -4.44 -25.88 -5.78
N SER A 196 -3.28 -25.41 -6.23
CA SER A 196 -1.97 -25.98 -5.89
C SER A 196 -1.71 -25.96 -4.38
N ILE A 197 -1.95 -24.83 -3.71
CA ILE A 197 -1.81 -24.75 -2.25
C ILE A 197 -2.75 -25.74 -1.56
N MET A 198 -4.01 -25.82 -1.98
CA MET A 198 -4.98 -26.75 -1.38
C MET A 198 -4.59 -28.22 -1.60
N ALA A 199 -4.04 -28.56 -2.77
CA ALA A 199 -3.48 -29.87 -3.08
C ALA A 199 -2.22 -30.20 -2.25
N GLY A 200 -1.62 -29.20 -1.61
CA GLY A 200 -0.40 -29.35 -0.81
C GLY A 200 0.88 -29.31 -1.62
N GLU A 201 0.80 -28.78 -2.84
CA GLU A 201 1.97 -28.52 -3.65
C GLU A 201 2.82 -27.42 -2.99
N PRO A 202 4.16 -27.55 -3.03
CA PRO A 202 5.03 -26.50 -2.53
C PRO A 202 4.77 -25.18 -3.26
N MET A 203 4.62 -24.09 -2.50
CA MET A 203 4.54 -22.76 -3.13
C MET A 203 5.83 -22.48 -3.91
N GLU A 204 5.69 -21.81 -5.05
CA GLU A 204 6.83 -21.33 -5.81
C GLU A 204 7.66 -20.33 -5.00
N VAL A 205 8.96 -20.27 -5.28
CA VAL A 205 9.83 -19.20 -4.75
C VAL A 205 9.52 -17.94 -5.56
N PRO A 206 9.19 -16.79 -4.93
CA PRO A 206 8.86 -15.59 -5.67
C PRO A 206 9.97 -15.19 -6.66
N VAL A 207 9.59 -14.80 -7.88
CA VAL A 207 10.53 -14.46 -8.97
C VAL A 207 11.60 -13.45 -8.53
N TRP A 208 11.22 -12.48 -7.69
CA TRP A 208 12.16 -11.48 -7.18
C TRP A 208 13.18 -12.05 -6.17
N ILE A 209 12.81 -13.09 -5.39
CA ILE A 209 13.76 -13.83 -4.56
C ILE A 209 14.73 -14.58 -5.46
N VAL A 210 14.24 -15.30 -6.46
CA VAL A 210 15.09 -16.04 -7.41
C VAL A 210 16.13 -15.11 -8.02
N LYS A 211 15.68 -13.97 -8.59
CA LYS A 211 16.57 -12.96 -9.17
C LYS A 211 17.59 -12.44 -8.15
N ARG A 212 17.16 -12.09 -6.94
CA ARG A 212 18.05 -11.52 -5.91
C ARG A 212 19.06 -12.54 -5.38
N TYR A 213 18.65 -13.79 -5.16
CA TYR A 213 19.54 -14.86 -4.72
C TYR A 213 20.61 -15.14 -5.79
N THR A 214 20.20 -15.26 -7.06
CA THR A 214 21.16 -15.42 -8.17
C THR A 214 22.17 -14.26 -8.24
N GLN A 215 21.72 -13.01 -8.09
CA GLN A 215 22.61 -11.84 -8.05
C GLN A 215 23.62 -11.87 -6.88
N LEU A 216 23.25 -12.48 -5.76
CA LEU A 216 24.10 -12.63 -4.57
C LEU A 216 24.96 -13.90 -4.61
N GLY A 217 24.87 -14.72 -5.66
CA GLY A 217 25.55 -16.02 -5.74
C GLY A 217 24.98 -17.07 -4.79
N LEU A 218 23.75 -16.89 -4.31
CA LEU A 218 23.04 -17.82 -3.42
C LEU A 218 22.13 -18.75 -4.23
N ASP A 219 21.89 -19.95 -3.73
CA ASP A 219 20.92 -20.89 -4.30
C ASP A 219 19.48 -20.50 -3.90
N PRO A 220 18.60 -20.11 -4.84
CA PRO A 220 17.21 -19.77 -4.54
C PRO A 220 16.41 -20.88 -3.82
N SER A 221 16.79 -22.15 -4.01
CA SER A 221 16.13 -23.28 -3.35
C SER A 221 16.32 -23.26 -1.83
N SER A 222 17.42 -22.64 -1.37
CA SER A 222 17.75 -22.51 0.04
C SER A 222 16.95 -21.44 0.78
N TRP A 223 16.20 -20.56 0.08
CA TRP A 223 15.46 -19.46 0.72
C TRP A 223 14.45 -19.91 1.77
N ARG A 224 13.92 -21.13 1.63
CA ARG A 224 12.96 -21.71 2.59
C ARG A 224 13.65 -22.32 3.83
N ASN A 225 14.96 -22.53 3.76
CA ASN A 225 15.80 -23.18 4.76
C ASN A 225 16.89 -22.25 5.31
N SER A 226 16.89 -20.98 4.92
CA SER A 226 17.84 -19.99 5.46
C SER A 226 17.33 -19.52 6.82
N ASP A 227 17.93 -20.10 7.86
CA ASP A 227 17.85 -19.65 9.26
C ASP A 227 18.26 -18.17 9.40
#